data_AF-A0A517STA3-F1
#
_entry.id   AF-A0A517STA3-F1
#
_cell.length_a   1.000
_cell.length_b   1.000
_cell.length_c   1.000
_cell.angle_alpha   90.00
_cell.angle_beta   90.00
_cell.angle_gamma   90.00
#
_symmetry.space_group_name_H-M   'P 1'
#
loop_
_entity.id
_entity.type
_entity.pdbx_description
1 polymer ?
#
loop_
_entity_poly.entity_id
_entity_poly.type
_entity_poly.pdbx_seq_one_letter_code
_entity_poly.pdbx_strand_id
1 'polypeptide(L)'
;MRQIFLSGHGGWTPSQGYTEVPKGCKINFYTHFAKNLITGMEYKILDGSYTEVERTIGEFNQCPNMVLSGQEASWTERSKAKLKNRNDIDWGLITPPENGRYSLSQIFSYYGKKQESVELHWMACQTLGLKQVGGRSLGVNAGDFAHDHTRPAQFRIKKIGAGGTEYIWMTGDGAVVN
;
A
#
# COMPACT_ATOMS: atom_id res chain seq x y z
N MET A 1 21.17 -4.73 8.33
CA MET A 1 19.84 -4.42 8.90
C MET A 1 18.85 -5.31 8.17
N ARG A 2 18.00 -6.04 8.91
CA ARG A 2 17.06 -6.99 8.29
C ARG A 2 15.86 -6.23 7.70
N GLN A 3 15.40 -6.63 6.52
CA GLN A 3 14.28 -5.99 5.83
C GLN A 3 12.96 -6.70 6.16
N ILE A 4 12.00 -6.00 6.73
CA ILE A 4 10.69 -6.55 7.09
C ILE A 4 9.61 -5.93 6.21
N PHE A 5 9.02 -6.74 5.35
CA PHE A 5 7.99 -6.34 4.42
C PHE A 5 6.61 -6.55 5.03
N LEU A 6 5.81 -5.48 5.12
CA LEU A 6 4.46 -5.49 5.67
C LEU A 6 3.46 -5.52 4.50
N SER A 7 2.89 -6.69 4.21
CA SER A 7 2.00 -6.93 3.07
C SER A 7 0.58 -7.25 3.56
N GLY A 8 -0.42 -6.68 2.90
CA GLY A 8 -1.81 -6.78 3.34
C GLY A 8 -2.66 -5.60 2.88
N HIS A 9 -3.83 -5.47 3.50
CA HIS A 9 -4.65 -4.26 3.38
C HIS A 9 -4.27 -3.24 4.44
N GLY A 10 -4.21 -1.97 4.07
CA GLY A 10 -3.68 -0.90 4.92
C GLY A 10 -4.66 0.23 5.13
N GLY A 11 -4.59 0.84 6.32
CA GLY A 11 -5.30 2.08 6.56
C GLY A 11 -4.91 2.72 7.88
N TRP A 12 -5.26 4.00 8.00
CA TRP A 12 -5.18 4.72 9.25
C TRP A 12 -6.37 5.67 9.40
N THR A 13 -6.87 5.78 10.63
CA THR A 13 -7.86 6.80 11.03
C THR A 13 -7.30 7.61 12.20
N PRO A 14 -7.66 8.90 12.35
CA PRO A 14 -7.16 9.73 13.46
C PRO A 14 -7.35 9.12 14.86
N SER A 15 -8.44 8.38 15.06
CA SER A 15 -8.73 7.67 16.32
C SER A 15 -7.73 6.57 16.68
N GLN A 16 -6.92 6.09 15.73
CA GLN A 16 -5.88 5.09 15.97
C GLN A 16 -4.58 5.69 16.53
N GLY A 17 -4.45 7.02 16.50
CA GLY A 17 -3.33 7.75 17.09
C GLY A 17 -2.00 7.54 16.36
N TYR A 18 -0.92 7.81 17.08
CA TYR A 18 0.45 7.70 16.62
C TYR A 18 1.21 6.71 17.49
N THR A 19 2.32 6.19 16.97
CA THR A 19 3.20 5.28 17.68
C THR A 19 4.65 5.66 17.41
N GLU A 20 5.51 5.48 18.41
CA GLU A 20 6.93 5.75 18.29
C GLU A 20 7.65 4.61 17.58
N VAL A 21 8.53 4.94 16.63
CA VAL A 21 9.43 3.97 16.01
C VAL A 21 10.51 3.58 17.02
N PRO A 22 10.67 2.29 17.37
CA PRO A 22 11.59 1.87 18.41
C PRO A 22 13.05 2.01 17.98
N LYS A 23 13.96 1.98 18.96
CA LYS A 23 15.41 1.97 18.73
C LYS A 23 15.82 0.88 17.73
N GLY A 24 16.73 1.21 16.83
CA GLY A 24 17.28 0.31 15.82
C GLY A 24 16.34 0.07 14.64
N CYS A 25 15.13 0.66 14.66
CA CYS A 25 14.13 0.49 13.62
C CYS A 25 13.96 1.76 12.77
N LYS A 26 13.54 1.57 11.52
CA LYS A 26 12.99 2.62 10.67
C LYS A 26 11.85 2.04 9.83
N ILE A 27 10.91 2.89 9.40
CA ILE A 27 9.82 2.48 8.53
C ILE A 27 9.80 3.34 7.26
N ASN A 28 9.66 2.68 6.12
CA ASN A 28 9.56 3.28 4.80
C ASN A 28 8.11 3.25 4.29
N PHE A 29 7.69 4.39 3.77
CA PHE A 29 6.45 4.58 3.05
C PHE A 29 6.77 4.98 1.61
N TYR A 30 6.12 4.29 0.68
CA TYR A 30 6.36 4.39 -0.76
C TYR A 30 5.36 5.30 -1.48
N THR A 31 4.53 6.01 -0.71
CA THR A 31 3.39 6.78 -1.20
C THR A 31 3.11 7.96 -0.29
N HIS A 32 2.49 8.98 -0.89
CA HIS A 32 2.22 10.21 -0.19
C HIS A 32 1.17 10.01 0.89
N PHE A 33 1.49 10.45 2.10
CA PHE A 33 0.69 10.23 3.31
C PHE A 33 0.47 8.75 3.68
N ALA A 34 1.42 7.86 3.34
CA ALA A 34 1.25 6.42 3.55
C ALA A 34 -0.03 5.88 2.89
N LYS A 35 -0.42 6.49 1.76
CA LYS A 35 -1.50 5.98 0.91
C LYS A 35 -1.19 4.55 0.49
N ASN A 36 -2.23 3.83 0.16
CA ASN A 36 -2.08 2.43 -0.15
C ASN A 36 -1.43 2.20 -1.53
N LEU A 37 -0.59 1.18 -1.61
CA LEU A 37 0.06 0.78 -2.86
C LEU A 37 -0.93 0.08 -3.80
N ILE A 38 -0.70 0.24 -5.10
CA ILE A 38 -1.23 -0.65 -6.13
C ILE A 38 -0.42 -1.96 -6.05
N THR A 39 -1.09 -3.12 -6.18
CA THR A 39 -0.45 -4.45 -6.10
C THR A 39 0.78 -4.60 -7.00
N GLY A 40 0.79 -3.98 -8.18
CA GLY A 40 1.94 -4.02 -9.08
C GLY A 40 3.20 -3.34 -8.51
N MET A 41 3.03 -2.32 -7.68
CA MET A 41 4.14 -1.59 -7.04
C MET A 41 4.75 -2.38 -5.89
N GLU A 42 3.93 -3.08 -5.10
CA GLU A 42 4.41 -4.04 -4.10
C GLU A 42 5.35 -5.06 -4.75
N TYR A 43 4.96 -5.67 -5.87
CA TYR A 43 5.80 -6.67 -6.53
C TYR A 43 7.13 -6.11 -7.01
N LYS A 44 7.16 -4.86 -7.47
CA LYS A 44 8.42 -4.19 -7.85
C LYS A 44 9.31 -3.86 -6.65
N ILE A 45 8.71 -3.52 -5.50
CA ILE A 45 9.46 -3.33 -4.25
C ILE A 45 10.05 -4.67 -3.80
N LEU A 46 9.23 -5.73 -3.82
CA LEU A 46 9.62 -7.07 -3.38
C LEU A 46 10.71 -7.71 -4.24
N ASP A 47 10.71 -7.46 -5.56
CA ASP A 47 11.81 -7.90 -6.45
C ASP A 47 12.98 -6.90 -6.52
N GLY A 48 12.89 -5.76 -5.84
CA GLY A 48 13.94 -4.76 -5.78
C GLY A 48 14.06 -3.86 -7.01
N SER A 49 13.15 -3.98 -7.99
CA SER A 49 13.13 -3.11 -9.17
C SER A 49 12.55 -1.71 -8.89
N TYR A 50 11.97 -1.49 -7.71
CA TYR A 50 11.50 -0.18 -7.26
C TYR A 50 12.09 0.19 -5.91
N THR A 51 12.91 1.24 -5.89
CA THR A 51 13.69 1.64 -4.72
C THR A 51 13.34 3.03 -4.19
N GLU A 52 12.44 3.76 -4.85
CA GLU A 52 12.10 5.13 -4.47
C GLU A 52 11.20 5.13 -3.23
N VAL A 53 11.80 5.44 -2.08
CA VAL A 53 11.07 5.65 -0.82
C VAL A 53 10.67 7.12 -0.75
N GLU A 54 9.39 7.38 -0.54
CA GLU A 54 8.90 8.75 -0.43
C GLU A 54 9.16 9.33 0.97
N ARG A 55 8.94 8.51 1.99
CA ARG A 55 9.16 8.92 3.39
C ARG A 55 9.73 7.79 4.21
N THR A 56 10.83 8.08 4.88
CA THR A 56 11.38 7.24 5.94
C THR A 56 11.15 7.92 7.28
N ILE A 57 10.68 7.16 8.27
CA ILE A 57 10.58 7.60 9.67
C ILE A 57 11.53 6.73 10.49
N GLY A 58 12.56 7.34 11.04
CA GLY A 58 13.58 6.67 11.85
C GLY A 58 13.19 6.51 13.31
N GLU A 59 14.05 5.84 14.06
CA GLU A 59 13.92 5.62 15.51
C GLU A 59 13.57 6.89 16.30
N PHE A 60 12.83 6.71 17.40
CA PHE A 60 12.36 7.73 18.33
C PHE A 60 11.42 8.80 17.75
N ASN A 61 11.09 8.69 16.46
CA ASN A 61 10.10 9.55 15.82
C ASN A 61 8.72 8.92 15.85
N GLN A 62 7.69 9.75 15.84
CA GLN A 62 6.30 9.32 15.79
C GLN A 62 5.87 9.07 14.34
N CYS A 63 5.13 7.99 14.10
CA CYS A 63 4.39 7.75 12.86
C CYS A 63 2.92 7.45 13.14
N PRO A 64 2.01 7.64 12.16
CA PRO A 64 0.63 7.16 12.30
C PRO A 64 0.63 5.68 12.68
N ASN A 65 -0.21 5.30 13.64
CA ASN A 65 -0.32 3.90 14.08
C ASN A 65 -1.18 3.11 13.08
N MET A 66 -0.63 2.88 11.88
CA MET A 66 -1.31 2.21 10.77
C MET A 66 -1.76 0.81 11.16
N VAL A 67 -2.88 0.36 10.59
CA VAL A 67 -3.40 -1.00 10.76
C VAL A 67 -3.26 -1.79 9.47
N LEU A 68 -2.59 -2.92 9.57
CA LEU A 68 -2.43 -3.92 8.53
C LEU A 68 -3.48 -5.02 8.74
N SER A 69 -4.27 -5.33 7.72
CA SER A 69 -5.27 -6.41 7.73
C SER A 69 -4.89 -7.49 6.73
N GLY A 70 -5.40 -8.70 6.95
CA GLY A 70 -5.12 -9.86 6.09
C GLY A 70 -5.53 -9.64 4.65
N GLN A 71 -4.88 -10.36 3.75
CA GLN A 71 -5.17 -10.41 2.32
C GLN A 71 -5.40 -11.86 1.89
N GLU A 72 -5.90 -12.05 0.68
CA GLU A 72 -6.09 -13.39 0.10
C GLU A 72 -4.79 -14.20 0.10
N ALA A 73 -4.88 -15.50 0.40
CA ALA A 73 -3.71 -16.39 0.42
C ALA A 73 -2.93 -16.38 -0.91
N SER A 74 -3.64 -16.27 -2.04
CA SER A 74 -3.02 -16.22 -3.37
C SER A 74 -2.12 -15.00 -3.58
N TRP A 75 -2.38 -13.90 -2.87
CA TRP A 75 -1.53 -12.72 -2.87
C TRP A 75 -0.28 -13.00 -2.06
N THR A 76 -0.43 -13.46 -0.82
CA THR A 76 0.69 -13.76 0.08
C THR A 76 1.67 -14.75 -0.53
N GLU A 77 1.20 -15.79 -1.22
CA GLU A 77 2.09 -16.74 -1.90
C GLU A 77 2.86 -16.11 -3.07
N ARG A 78 2.25 -15.17 -3.81
CA ARG A 78 2.95 -14.40 -4.85
C ARG A 78 4.02 -13.49 -4.27
N SER A 79 3.71 -12.79 -3.17
CA SER A 79 4.69 -11.93 -2.49
C SER A 79 5.86 -12.74 -1.93
N LYS A 80 5.60 -13.92 -1.35
CA LYS A 80 6.67 -14.86 -0.92
C LYS A 80 7.51 -15.34 -2.10
N ALA A 81 6.89 -15.70 -3.22
CA ALA A 81 7.61 -16.17 -4.40
C ALA A 81 8.56 -15.11 -4.95
N LYS A 82 8.15 -13.83 -4.94
CA LYS A 82 9.01 -12.71 -5.32
C LYS A 82 10.21 -12.55 -4.39
N LEU A 83 9.99 -12.60 -3.07
CA LEU A 83 11.06 -12.48 -2.07
C LEU A 83 12.02 -13.66 -2.07
N LYS A 84 11.56 -14.89 -2.34
CA LYS A 84 12.43 -16.08 -2.43
C LYS A 84 13.52 -15.96 -3.50
N ASN A 85 13.32 -15.12 -4.51
CA ASN A 85 14.31 -14.87 -5.56
C ASN A 85 15.32 -13.78 -5.17
N ARG A 86 15.17 -13.15 -3.99
CA ARG A 86 16.07 -12.12 -3.46
C ARG A 86 17.13 -12.77 -2.57
N ASN A 87 18.37 -12.75 -3.04
CA ASN A 87 19.54 -13.22 -2.28
C ASN A 87 20.41 -12.05 -1.76
N ASP A 88 20.04 -10.82 -2.08
CA ASP A 88 20.77 -9.60 -1.74
C ASP A 88 20.43 -9.05 -0.35
N ILE A 89 19.38 -9.58 0.29
CA ILE A 89 18.91 -9.11 1.60
C ILE A 89 18.51 -10.26 2.52
N ASP A 90 18.69 -10.06 3.83
CA ASP A 90 17.95 -10.80 4.85
C ASP A 90 16.54 -10.21 4.97
N TRP A 91 15.51 -11.03 4.76
CA TRP A 91 14.13 -10.59 4.69
C TRP A 91 13.18 -11.31 5.64
N GLY A 92 12.08 -10.64 5.96
CA GLY A 92 10.90 -11.20 6.58
C GLY A 92 9.66 -10.63 5.90
N LEU A 93 8.60 -11.43 5.81
CA LEU A 93 7.30 -11.00 5.30
C LEU A 93 6.27 -11.16 6.42
N ILE A 94 5.63 -10.06 6.81
CA ILE A 94 4.52 -10.06 7.75
C ILE A 94 3.23 -9.82 6.96
N THR A 95 2.36 -10.82 6.99
CA THR A 95 0.98 -10.76 6.50
C THR A 95 0.07 -11.21 7.63
N PRO A 96 -0.92 -10.41 8.06
CA PRO A 96 -1.94 -10.88 8.98
C PRO A 96 -2.73 -12.04 8.33
N PRO A 97 -3.30 -12.95 9.13
CA PRO A 97 -4.26 -13.93 8.60
C PRO A 97 -5.48 -13.20 8.01
N GLU A 98 -6.26 -13.86 7.15
CA GLU A 98 -7.33 -13.25 6.33
C GLU A 98 -8.29 -12.34 7.14
N ASN A 99 -8.61 -12.72 8.38
CA ASN A 99 -9.46 -11.93 9.29
C ASN A 99 -8.68 -11.24 10.43
N GLY A 100 -7.35 -11.34 10.41
CA GLY A 100 -6.46 -10.76 11.40
C GLY A 100 -6.09 -9.32 11.10
N ARG A 101 -5.62 -8.64 12.14
CA ARG A 101 -5.11 -7.27 12.07
C ARG A 101 -3.90 -7.11 12.96
N TYR A 102 -2.92 -6.36 12.49
CA TYR A 102 -1.78 -5.89 13.27
C TYR A 102 -1.65 -4.39 13.16
N SER A 103 -1.53 -3.69 14.29
CA SER A 103 -1.13 -2.28 14.29
C SER A 103 0.39 -2.14 14.22
N LEU A 104 0.88 -1.00 13.74
CA LEU A 104 2.31 -0.70 13.81
C LEU A 104 2.82 -0.70 15.25
N SER A 105 2.02 -0.24 16.22
CA SER A 105 2.40 -0.31 17.63
C SER A 105 2.64 -1.74 18.13
N GLN A 106 1.88 -2.73 17.66
CA GLN A 106 2.10 -4.14 18.01
C GLN A 106 3.38 -4.68 17.36
N ILE A 107 3.60 -4.35 16.08
CA ILE A 107 4.79 -4.75 15.33
C ILE A 107 6.05 -4.13 15.94
N PHE A 108 6.01 -2.84 16.24
CA PHE A 108 7.09 -2.11 16.90
C PHE A 108 7.35 -2.62 18.32
N SER A 109 6.31 -2.95 19.09
CA SER A 109 6.50 -3.57 20.41
C SER A 109 7.28 -4.88 20.33
N TYR A 110 7.01 -5.71 19.31
CA TYR A 110 7.72 -6.96 19.11
C TYR A 110 9.21 -6.74 18.79
N TYR A 111 9.53 -5.92 17.79
CA TYR A 111 10.92 -5.67 17.40
C TYR A 111 11.70 -4.85 18.43
N GLY A 112 11.05 -3.87 19.06
CA GLY A 112 11.64 -3.07 20.13
C GLY A 112 12.02 -3.92 21.35
N LYS A 113 11.18 -4.87 21.76
CA LYS A 113 11.50 -5.81 22.87
C LYS A 113 12.68 -6.71 22.54
N LYS A 114 12.81 -7.12 21.28
CA LYS A 114 13.93 -7.95 20.83
C LYS A 114 15.22 -7.15 20.57
N GLN A 115 15.14 -5.83 20.58
CA GLN A 115 16.24 -4.93 20.21
C GLN A 115 16.84 -5.26 18.83
N GLU A 116 15.99 -5.74 17.92
CA GLU A 116 16.40 -6.09 16.57
C GLU A 116 16.52 -4.84 15.70
N SER A 117 17.60 -4.74 14.93
CA SER A 117 17.74 -3.66 13.95
C SER A 117 17.06 -4.04 12.63
N VAL A 118 15.88 -3.46 12.41
CA VAL A 118 15.03 -3.76 11.26
C VAL A 118 14.64 -2.52 10.48
N GLU A 119 14.53 -2.68 9.17
CA GLU A 119 13.93 -1.70 8.27
C GLU A 119 12.60 -2.25 7.79
N LEU A 120 11.52 -1.57 8.20
CA LEU A 120 10.16 -1.95 7.87
C LEU A 120 9.72 -1.27 6.58
N HIS A 121 9.08 -2.04 5.71
CA HIS A 121 8.54 -1.56 4.44
C HIS A 121 7.01 -1.67 4.49
N TRP A 122 6.32 -0.54 4.55
CA TRP A 122 4.87 -0.51 4.49
C TRP A 122 4.40 -0.69 3.05
N MET A 123 3.89 -1.88 2.73
CA MET A 123 3.44 -2.23 1.38
C MET A 123 1.93 -2.50 1.29
N ALA A 124 1.16 -1.96 2.24
CA ALA A 124 -0.25 -2.28 2.31
C ALA A 124 -1.07 -1.58 1.21
N CYS A 125 -2.14 -2.22 0.76
CA CYS A 125 -3.00 -1.78 -0.35
C CYS A 125 -4.44 -1.40 0.11
N GLN A 126 -5.21 -0.71 -0.75
CA GLN A 126 -6.58 -0.22 -0.43
C GLN A 126 -7.68 -1.07 -1.06
N THR A 127 -7.41 -2.28 -1.51
CA THR A 127 -8.41 -3.06 -2.26
C THR A 127 -9.74 -3.21 -1.50
N LEU A 128 -9.71 -3.24 -0.16
CA LEU A 128 -10.91 -3.23 0.69
C LEU A 128 -11.58 -1.85 0.84
N GLY A 129 -10.82 -0.78 1.04
CA GLY A 129 -11.39 0.56 1.18
C GLY A 129 -12.10 1.03 -0.09
N LEU A 130 -11.54 0.71 -1.25
CA LEU A 130 -12.09 1.08 -2.56
C LEU A 130 -13.36 0.31 -2.95
N LYS A 131 -13.60 -0.87 -2.36
CA LYS A 131 -14.87 -1.61 -2.50
C LYS A 131 -15.98 -1.05 -1.60
N GLN A 132 -15.64 -0.44 -0.47
CA GLN A 132 -16.60 0.01 0.55
C GLN A 132 -16.97 1.49 0.46
N VAL A 133 -16.04 2.40 0.16
CA VAL A 133 -16.42 3.77 -0.20
C VAL A 133 -16.79 3.78 -1.68
N GLY A 134 -18.04 4.10 -1.98
CA GLY A 134 -18.50 4.29 -3.35
C GLY A 134 -17.72 5.39 -4.06
N GLY A 135 -16.51 5.10 -4.55
CA GLY A 135 -15.73 5.99 -5.43
C GLY A 135 -16.52 6.40 -6.67
N ARG A 136 -17.59 5.64 -6.97
CA ARG A 136 -18.66 5.92 -7.92
C ARG A 136 -19.40 7.25 -7.68
N SER A 137 -19.50 7.74 -6.44
CA SER A 137 -20.18 9.00 -6.10
C SER A 137 -19.25 10.20 -5.88
N LEU A 138 -17.93 9.96 -5.79
CA LEU A 138 -16.93 11.00 -5.55
C LEU A 138 -15.93 11.20 -6.71
N GLY A 139 -16.12 10.49 -7.83
CA GLY A 139 -15.33 10.69 -9.05
C GLY A 139 -13.87 10.26 -8.94
N VAL A 140 -13.52 9.41 -7.96
CA VAL A 140 -12.15 8.90 -7.78
C VAL A 140 -12.16 7.40 -8.01
N ASN A 141 -11.77 6.96 -9.21
CA ASN A 141 -11.59 5.54 -9.49
C ASN A 141 -10.17 5.11 -9.11
N ALA A 142 -10.09 3.93 -8.49
CA ALA A 142 -8.87 3.25 -8.07
C ALA A 142 -7.88 2.86 -9.20
N GLY A 143 -8.15 3.23 -10.45
CA GLY A 143 -7.31 2.95 -11.61
C GLY A 143 -6.71 4.19 -12.27
N ASP A 144 -7.04 5.39 -11.79
CA ASP A 144 -6.66 6.65 -12.45
C ASP A 144 -5.31 7.15 -11.98
N PHE A 145 -4.22 6.51 -12.38
CA PHE A 145 -2.89 7.13 -12.34
C PHE A 145 -2.07 6.72 -13.57
N ALA A 146 -2.42 7.29 -14.72
CA ALA A 146 -1.41 7.51 -15.74
C ALA A 146 -0.48 8.60 -15.22
N HIS A 147 0.66 8.22 -14.61
CA HIS A 147 1.77 9.14 -14.38
C HIS A 147 2.46 9.42 -15.73
N ASP A 148 1.80 10.19 -16.59
CA ASP A 148 2.39 10.79 -17.77
C ASP A 148 2.18 12.30 -17.68
N HIS A 149 3.25 13.03 -17.37
CA HIS A 149 3.22 14.50 -17.24
C HIS A 149 2.84 15.20 -18.56
N THR A 150 2.82 14.48 -19.68
CA THR A 150 2.49 15.00 -21.01
C THR A 150 1.07 14.68 -21.46
N ARG A 151 0.32 13.87 -20.71
CA ARG A 151 -1.06 13.51 -21.06
C ARG A 151 -2.04 14.02 -20.00
N PRO A 152 -3.11 14.74 -20.39
CA PRO A 152 -4.18 15.07 -19.46
C PRO A 152 -4.77 13.76 -18.91
N ALA A 153 -5.08 13.75 -17.61
CA ALA A 153 -5.72 12.61 -16.97
C ALA A 153 -6.98 12.20 -17.76
N GLN A 154 -7.04 10.94 -18.17
CA GLN A 154 -8.20 10.37 -18.88
C GLN A 154 -8.89 9.38 -17.96
N PHE A 155 -10.19 9.54 -17.81
CA PHE A 155 -11.06 8.73 -16.97
C PHE A 155 -11.96 7.88 -17.86
N ARG A 156 -12.16 6.62 -17.49
CA ARG A 156 -13.12 5.75 -18.17
C ARG A 156 -14.43 5.73 -17.39
N ILE A 157 -15.48 6.31 -17.95
CA ILE A 157 -16.81 6.31 -17.33
C ILE A 157 -17.66 5.19 -17.94
N LYS A 158 -18.23 4.36 -17.07
CA LYS A 158 -19.23 3.37 -17.46
C LYS A 158 -20.60 4.06 -17.58
N LYS A 159 -21.12 4.17 -18.80
CA LYS A 159 -22.48 4.62 -19.07
C LYS A 159 -23.39 3.39 -19.12
N ILE A 160 -24.39 3.35 -18.23
CA ILE A 160 -25.42 2.31 -18.25
C ILE A 160 -26.64 2.89 -18.96
N GLY A 161 -26.85 2.48 -20.21
CA GLY A 161 -28.02 2.83 -21.00
C GLY A 161 -28.98 1.65 -21.14
N ALA A 162 -30.18 1.91 -21.68
CA ALA A 162 -31.20 0.88 -21.92
C ALA A 162 -30.73 -0.25 -22.88
N GLY A 163 -29.66 -0.03 -23.65
CA GLY A 163 -29.07 -0.99 -24.59
C GLY A 163 -27.83 -1.75 -24.10
N GLY A 164 -27.43 -1.59 -22.83
CA GLY A 164 -26.28 -2.29 -22.26
C GLY A 164 -25.23 -1.38 -21.62
N THR A 165 -24.06 -1.95 -21.34
CA THR A 165 -22.92 -1.22 -20.76
C THR A 165 -22.03 -0.65 -21.87
N GLU A 166 -21.91 0.67 -21.90
CA GLU A 166 -20.95 1.38 -22.75
C GLU A 166 -19.85 2.01 -21.88
N TYR A 167 -18.64 2.13 -22.41
CA TYR A 167 -17.56 2.83 -21.74
C TYR A 167 -17.09 3.99 -22.60
N ILE A 168 -17.07 5.19 -22.01
CA ILE A 168 -16.59 6.42 -22.65
C ILE A 168 -15.34 6.91 -21.93
N TRP A 169 -14.41 7.50 -22.68
CA TRP A 169 -13.23 8.16 -22.12
C TRP A 169 -13.52 9.64 -21.96
N MET A 170 -13.05 10.22 -20.85
CA MET A 170 -13.23 11.64 -20.53
C MET A 170 -11.93 12.24 -20.02
N THR A 171 -11.65 13.50 -20.32
CA THR A 171 -10.45 14.20 -19.82
C THR A 171 -10.70 14.91 -18.48
N GLY A 172 -9.60 15.34 -17.84
CA GLY A 172 -9.53 16.17 -16.61
C GLY A 172 -10.55 17.31 -16.50
N ASP A 173 -10.90 17.92 -17.63
CA ASP A 173 -11.79 19.07 -17.80
C ASP A 173 -13.24 18.68 -18.16
N GLY A 174 -13.55 17.39 -18.27
CA GLY A 174 -14.89 16.89 -18.56
C GLY A 174 -15.24 16.74 -20.04
N ALA A 175 -14.28 16.89 -20.97
CA ALA A 175 -14.54 16.60 -22.38
C ALA A 175 -14.56 15.09 -22.65
N VAL A 176 -15.48 14.63 -23.51
CA VAL A 176 -15.52 13.23 -23.98
C VAL A 176 -14.52 13.07 -25.12
N VAL A 177 -13.66 12.06 -25.03
CA VAL A 177 -12.69 11.68 -26.06
C VAL A 177 -13.14 10.38 -26.73
N ASN A 178 -13.17 10.37 -28.06
CA ASN A 178 -13.46 9.18 -28.88
C ASN A 178 -12.25 8.25 -28.93
#